data_AF-A0A7V3JAH3-F1
#
_entry.id   AF-A0A7V3JAH3-F1
#
_cell.length_a   1.000
_cell.length_b   1.000
_cell.length_c   1.000
_cell.angle_alpha   90.00
_cell.angle_beta   90.00
_cell.angle_gamma   90.00
#
_symmetry.space_group_name_H-M   'P 1'
#
loop_
_entity.id
_entity.type
_entity.pdbx_description
1 polymer ?
#
loop_
_entity_poly.entity_id
_entity_poly.type
_entity_poly.pdbx_seq_one_letter_code
_entity_poly.pdbx_strand_id
1 'polypeptide(L)'
;MTNKALFSTIFDKRDDQLYPTKGYVMQINFSRAGGILGGDYHFYKYDVGFSSYIKIWKPKGVIALRLSNGNIFPLYSSTIPLIEEFKIGGDGTLRGYKYSQFYSTSFYLINLELRSTINSKYGLCLLTDIYPQIEGKIYFSAGLGFRYFLPVGNLRVDWAFNPNRFGDRGYFGNLYINLGEMF
;
A
#
# COMPACT_ATOMS: atom_id res chain seq x y z
N MET A 1 0.67 -2.10 -27.68
CA MET A 1 1.99 -1.85 -27.06
C MET A 1 1.95 -0.52 -26.32
N THR A 2 2.52 -0.43 -25.11
CA THR A 2 2.57 0.82 -24.32
C THR A 2 4.03 1.21 -24.11
N ASN A 3 4.47 2.30 -24.74
CA ASN A 3 5.77 2.91 -24.47
C ASN A 3 5.55 4.13 -23.57
N LYS A 4 6.33 4.24 -22.48
CA LYS A 4 6.19 5.34 -21.53
C LYS A 4 7.51 5.82 -20.96
N ALA A 5 7.60 7.12 -20.70
CA ALA A 5 8.64 7.71 -19.89
C ALA A 5 8.14 7.83 -18.45
N LEU A 6 8.98 7.46 -17.48
CA LEU A 6 8.69 7.52 -16.05
C LEU A 6 9.68 8.46 -15.36
N PHE A 7 9.15 9.39 -14.59
CA PHE A 7 9.87 10.16 -13.60
C PHE A 7 9.48 9.67 -12.21
N SER A 8 10.48 9.45 -11.35
CA SER A 8 10.27 9.02 -9.97
C SER A 8 11.18 9.80 -9.04
N THR A 9 10.62 10.27 -7.93
CA THR A 9 11.39 10.91 -6.85
C THR A 9 10.96 10.35 -5.51
N ILE A 10 11.95 10.16 -4.63
CA ILE A 10 11.76 9.66 -3.27
C ILE A 10 12.44 10.62 -2.31
N PHE A 11 11.69 11.08 -1.30
CA PHE A 11 12.18 11.87 -0.19
C PHE A 11 12.08 11.02 1.08
N ASP A 12 13.21 10.54 1.59
CA ASP A 12 13.27 9.69 2.78
C ASP A 12 13.93 10.44 3.95
N LYS A 13 13.18 10.56 5.04
CA LYS A 13 13.60 11.17 6.32
C LYS A 13 13.34 10.23 7.50
N ARG A 14 13.21 8.93 7.25
CA ARG A 14 13.01 7.90 8.28
C ARG A 14 14.28 7.73 9.12
N ASP A 15 14.10 7.36 10.38
CA ASP A 15 15.20 7.07 11.30
C ASP A 15 15.88 5.72 11.03
N ASP A 16 15.10 4.74 10.56
CA ASP A 16 15.57 3.42 10.16
C ASP A 16 14.79 2.98 8.91
N GLN A 17 15.47 2.40 7.92
CA GLN A 17 14.85 1.97 6.66
C GLN A 17 14.17 0.60 6.77
N LEU A 18 14.64 -0.25 7.67
CA LEU A 18 14.17 -1.62 7.88
C LEU A 18 13.02 -1.68 8.89
N TYR A 19 13.04 -0.82 9.90
CA TYR A 19 11.95 -0.70 10.89
C TYR A 19 11.79 0.74 11.39
N PRO A 20 11.14 1.61 10.59
CA PRO A 20 11.00 3.03 10.92
C PRO A 20 10.19 3.24 12.21
N THR A 21 10.71 4.07 13.12
CA THR A 21 10.00 4.47 14.36
C THR A 21 9.68 5.96 14.42
N LYS A 22 10.33 6.75 13.56
CA LYS A 22 10.12 8.19 13.44
C LYS A 22 10.42 8.65 12.01
N GLY A 23 9.71 9.69 11.58
CA GLY A 23 10.00 10.39 10.32
C GLY A 23 8.98 10.04 9.25
N TYR A 24 9.35 10.22 8.00
CA TYR A 24 8.46 9.97 6.88
C TYR A 24 9.23 9.62 5.61
N VAL A 25 8.53 9.00 4.67
CA VAL A 25 8.99 8.82 3.30
C VAL A 25 7.86 9.25 2.35
N MET A 26 8.22 9.97 1.29
CA MET A 26 7.31 10.35 0.22
C MET A 26 7.87 9.87 -1.11
N GLN A 27 7.04 9.22 -1.91
CA GLN A 27 7.35 8.80 -3.27
C GLN A 27 6.35 9.44 -4.23
N ILE A 28 6.85 10.05 -5.30
CA ILE A 28 6.04 10.60 -6.38
C ILE A 28 6.50 9.97 -7.67
N ASN A 29 5.57 9.36 -8.38
CA ASN A 29 5.77 8.78 -9.69
C ASN A 29 4.89 9.52 -10.69
N PHE A 30 5.46 9.92 -11.82
CA PHE A 30 4.75 10.50 -12.94
C PHE A 30 5.20 9.85 -14.23
N SER A 31 4.25 9.48 -15.09
CA SER A 31 4.55 8.87 -16.38
C SER A 31 3.71 9.43 -17.51
N ARG A 32 4.33 9.50 -18.69
CA ARG A 32 3.69 9.86 -19.96
C ARG A 32 3.85 8.70 -20.93
N ALA A 33 2.73 8.14 -21.37
CA ALA A 33 2.68 7.11 -22.39
C ALA A 33 2.31 7.69 -23.76
N GLY A 34 2.82 7.05 -24.82
CA GLY A 34 2.48 7.38 -26.20
C GLY A 34 3.09 8.68 -26.73
N GLY A 35 2.56 9.19 -27.83
CA GLY A 35 3.02 10.41 -28.49
C GLY A 35 4.31 10.16 -29.26
N ILE A 36 5.34 10.97 -29.02
CA ILE A 36 6.66 10.80 -29.66
C ILE A 36 7.34 9.46 -29.29
N LEU A 37 6.89 8.83 -28.20
CA LEU A 37 7.40 7.53 -27.74
C LEU A 37 6.80 6.35 -28.52
N GLY A 38 5.81 6.58 -29.39
CA GLY A 38 5.06 5.55 -30.09
C GLY A 38 4.17 4.69 -29.17
N GLY A 39 3.61 3.62 -29.71
CA GLY A 39 2.66 2.75 -29.01
C GLY A 39 1.20 3.16 -29.24
N ASP A 40 0.29 2.28 -28.79
CA ASP A 40 -1.15 2.36 -29.11
C ASP A 40 -1.94 3.15 -28.06
N TYR A 41 -1.34 3.39 -26.89
CA TYR A 41 -2.00 3.97 -25.73
C TYR A 41 -1.34 5.28 -25.31
N HIS A 42 -2.17 6.28 -25.04
CA HIS A 42 -1.73 7.64 -24.73
C HIS A 42 -2.39 8.10 -23.43
N PHE A 43 -1.58 8.34 -22.40
CA PHE A 43 -2.09 8.81 -21.12
C PHE A 43 -0.99 9.50 -20.30
N TYR A 44 -1.41 10.32 -19.35
CA TYR A 44 -0.61 10.67 -18.18
C TYR A 44 -1.02 9.79 -17.01
N LYS A 45 -0.07 9.34 -16.20
CA LYS A 45 -0.36 8.61 -14.96
C LYS A 45 0.53 9.14 -13.85
N TYR A 46 -0.08 9.46 -12.72
CA TYR A 46 0.66 9.77 -11.50
C TYR A 46 0.24 8.84 -10.37
N ASP A 47 1.18 8.58 -9.46
CA ASP A 47 0.97 7.86 -8.21
C ASP A 47 1.84 8.51 -7.12
N VAL A 48 1.25 8.81 -5.98
CA VAL A 48 1.89 9.43 -4.83
C VAL A 48 1.66 8.56 -3.61
N GLY A 49 2.75 8.17 -2.95
CA GLY A 49 2.74 7.50 -1.66
C GLY A 49 3.38 8.40 -0.61
N PHE A 50 2.73 8.52 0.55
CA PHE A 50 3.28 9.19 1.72
C PHE A 50 3.12 8.29 2.94
N SER A 51 4.23 8.02 3.63
CA SER A 51 4.23 7.22 4.84
C SER A 51 4.90 7.96 5.99
N SER A 52 4.28 7.97 7.17
CA SER A 52 4.77 8.65 8.36
C SER A 52 4.77 7.74 9.58
N TYR A 53 5.77 7.88 10.44
CA TYR A 53 5.98 7.06 11.63
C TYR A 53 6.11 7.98 12.84
N ILE A 54 5.27 7.73 13.84
CA ILE A 54 5.21 8.54 15.05
C ILE A 54 5.34 7.59 16.24
N LYS A 55 6.39 7.80 17.03
CA LYS A 55 6.57 7.11 18.31
C LYS A 55 5.59 7.67 19.33
N ILE A 56 4.73 6.82 19.87
CA ILE A 56 3.63 7.24 20.76
C ILE A 56 3.81 6.83 22.22
N TRP A 57 4.54 5.76 22.51
CA TRP A 57 4.95 5.43 23.88
C TRP A 57 6.34 4.81 23.92
N LYS A 58 7.12 5.15 24.93
CA LYS A 58 8.47 4.60 25.12
C LYS A 58 8.40 3.27 25.89
N PRO A 59 9.26 2.28 25.56
CA PRO A 59 10.21 2.23 24.45
C PRO A 59 9.64 1.67 23.13
N LYS A 60 8.34 1.33 23.06
CA LYS A 60 7.87 0.23 22.21
C LYS A 60 6.82 0.58 21.15
N GLY A 61 6.11 1.70 21.26
CA GLY A 61 4.91 1.98 20.46
C GLY A 61 5.14 2.94 19.29
N VAL A 62 4.70 2.56 18.10
CA VAL A 62 4.76 3.38 16.87
C VAL A 62 3.42 3.32 16.14
N ILE A 63 2.90 4.49 15.75
CA ILE A 63 1.85 4.58 14.74
C ILE A 63 2.54 4.78 13.40
N ALA A 64 2.26 3.89 12.46
CA ALA A 64 2.67 4.03 11.08
C ALA A 64 1.42 4.26 10.22
N LEU A 65 1.41 5.36 9.49
CA LEU A 65 0.34 5.74 8.56
C LEU A 65 0.92 5.77 7.15
N ARG A 66 0.22 5.19 6.18
CA ARG A 66 0.47 5.36 4.75
C ARG A 66 -0.78 5.89 4.06
N LEU A 67 -0.59 6.90 3.24
CA LEU A 67 -1.56 7.44 2.30
C LEU A 67 -1.03 7.16 0.90
N SER A 68 -1.84 6.59 0.02
CA SER A 68 -1.49 6.37 -1.38
C SER A 68 -2.61 6.87 -2.29
N ASN A 69 -2.29 7.58 -3.36
CA ASN A 69 -3.24 8.06 -4.35
C ASN A 69 -2.64 7.98 -5.74
N GLY A 70 -3.46 7.69 -6.74
CA GLY A 70 -3.06 7.78 -8.13
C GLY A 70 -4.23 8.06 -9.04
N ASN A 71 -3.91 8.60 -10.22
CA ASN A 71 -4.85 8.83 -11.32
C ASN A 71 -4.18 8.58 -12.67
N ILE A 72 -4.99 8.17 -13.63
CA ILE A 72 -4.63 7.99 -15.04
C ILE A 72 -5.54 8.89 -15.87
N PHE A 73 -4.95 9.80 -16.62
CA PHE A 73 -5.64 10.70 -17.53
C PHE A 73 -5.41 10.23 -18.97
N PRO A 74 -6.41 9.62 -19.63
CA PRO A 74 -6.30 9.28 -21.04
C PRO A 74 -6.13 10.55 -21.88
N LEU A 75 -5.35 10.43 -22.95
CA LEU A 75 -5.11 11.49 -23.92
C LEU A 75 -5.68 11.08 -25.28
N TYR A 76 -6.12 12.06 -26.07
CA TYR A 76 -6.63 11.82 -27.43
C TYR A 76 -7.75 10.76 -27.48
N SER A 77 -8.60 10.71 -26.44
CA SER A 77 -9.65 9.69 -26.28
C SER A 77 -9.14 8.24 -26.31
N SER A 78 -7.86 8.03 -26.00
CA SER A 78 -7.25 6.70 -25.88
C SER A 78 -7.87 5.93 -24.70
N THR A 79 -8.02 4.63 -24.85
CA THR A 79 -8.45 3.76 -23.76
C THR A 79 -7.27 3.46 -22.83
N ILE A 80 -7.55 3.18 -21.56
CA ILE A 80 -6.52 2.71 -20.63
C ILE A 80 -6.52 1.18 -20.65
N PRO A 81 -5.40 0.52 -20.96
CA PRO A 81 -5.35 -0.93 -20.93
C PRO A 81 -5.32 -1.41 -19.46
N LEU A 82 -5.99 -2.52 -19.18
CA LEU A 82 -6.12 -3.09 -17.82
C LEU A 82 -4.77 -3.28 -17.10
N ILE A 83 -3.70 -3.56 -17.84
CA ILE A 83 -2.35 -3.72 -17.29
C ILE A 83 -1.77 -2.42 -16.71
N GLU A 84 -2.25 -1.26 -17.18
CA GLU A 84 -1.85 0.06 -16.68
C GLU A 84 -2.75 0.57 -15.56
N GLU A 85 -3.90 -0.05 -15.32
CA GLU A 85 -4.77 0.31 -14.19
C GLU A 85 -4.12 0.01 -12.84
N PHE A 86 -4.54 0.75 -11.81
CA PHE A 86 -4.12 0.48 -10.44
C PHE A 86 -4.81 -0.78 -9.94
N LYS A 87 -4.04 -1.67 -9.32
CA LYS A 87 -4.52 -2.93 -8.75
C LYS A 87 -4.65 -2.77 -7.25
N ILE A 88 -5.85 -2.95 -6.72
CA ILE A 88 -6.14 -2.82 -5.29
C ILE A 88 -6.65 -4.16 -4.76
N GLY A 89 -6.09 -4.59 -3.63
CA GLY A 89 -6.43 -5.84 -2.95
C GLY A 89 -5.21 -6.75 -2.78
N GLY A 90 -5.08 -7.31 -1.58
CA GLY A 90 -3.93 -8.11 -1.17
C GLY A 90 -2.95 -7.31 -0.32
N ASP A 91 -1.76 -7.87 -0.13
CA ASP A 91 -0.70 -7.21 0.62
C ASP A 91 -0.19 -5.96 -0.10
N GLY A 92 0.31 -4.98 0.66
CA GLY A 92 0.78 -3.70 0.11
C GLY A 92 -0.32 -2.69 -0.25
N THR A 93 -1.59 -3.10 -0.28
CA THR A 93 -2.73 -2.23 -0.63
C THR A 93 -3.91 -2.36 0.33
N LEU A 94 -4.75 -3.40 0.17
CA LEU A 94 -5.98 -3.61 0.93
C LEU A 94 -6.02 -5.08 1.39
N ARG A 95 -5.48 -5.34 2.59
CA ARG A 95 -5.32 -6.69 3.13
C ARG A 95 -6.68 -7.31 3.49
N GLY A 96 -6.77 -8.63 3.45
CA GLY A 96 -8.03 -9.37 3.65
C GLY A 96 -8.92 -9.47 2.41
N TYR A 97 -8.58 -8.76 1.33
CA TYR A 97 -9.20 -8.86 0.01
C TYR A 97 -8.37 -9.73 -0.93
N LYS A 98 -8.99 -10.26 -1.99
CA LYS A 98 -8.26 -11.04 -2.99
C LYS A 98 -7.20 -10.17 -3.68
N TYR A 99 -6.11 -10.80 -4.10
CA TYR A 99 -5.06 -10.09 -4.82
C TYR A 99 -5.62 -9.47 -6.10
N SER A 100 -5.37 -8.18 -6.33
CA SER A 100 -5.90 -7.43 -7.49
C SER A 100 -7.42 -7.59 -7.66
N GLN A 101 -8.17 -7.54 -6.55
CA GLN A 101 -9.63 -7.66 -6.59
C GLN A 101 -10.31 -6.50 -7.32
N PHE A 102 -9.71 -5.31 -7.27
CA PHE A 102 -10.21 -4.11 -7.93
C PHE A 102 -9.16 -3.57 -8.90
N TYR A 103 -9.62 -3.17 -10.07
CA TYR A 103 -8.86 -2.42 -11.07
C TYR A 103 -9.50 -1.04 -11.19
N SER A 104 -8.68 0.00 -11.20
CA SER A 104 -9.19 1.36 -11.33
C SER A 104 -8.19 2.30 -11.98
N THR A 105 -8.70 3.29 -12.69
CA THR A 105 -7.91 4.42 -13.23
C THR A 105 -7.58 5.46 -12.16
N SER A 106 -8.22 5.39 -10.99
CA SER A 106 -8.00 6.32 -9.89
C SER A 106 -8.25 5.65 -8.54
N PHE A 107 -7.47 5.99 -7.52
CA PHE A 107 -7.64 5.38 -6.20
C PHE A 107 -7.16 6.29 -5.08
N TYR A 108 -7.69 6.07 -3.88
CA TYR A 108 -7.14 6.58 -2.62
C TYR A 108 -7.06 5.42 -1.65
N LEU A 109 -5.94 5.26 -0.95
CA LEU A 109 -5.72 4.21 0.04
C LEU A 109 -5.16 4.81 1.31
N ILE A 110 -5.67 4.32 2.44
CA ILE A 110 -5.18 4.65 3.78
C ILE A 110 -4.82 3.33 4.46
N ASN A 111 -3.57 3.18 4.90
CA ASN A 111 -3.13 2.06 5.71
C ASN A 111 -2.65 2.59 7.05
N LEU A 112 -3.15 2.02 8.13
CA LEU A 112 -2.77 2.39 9.49
C LEU A 112 -2.30 1.14 10.23
N GLU A 113 -1.15 1.27 10.88
CA GLU A 113 -0.52 0.22 11.67
C GLU A 113 -0.15 0.77 13.05
N LEU A 114 -0.62 0.09 14.10
CA LEU A 114 -0.20 0.32 15.48
C LEU A 114 0.81 -0.77 15.86
N ARG A 115 2.09 -0.42 15.84
CA ARG A 115 3.21 -1.33 16.05
C ARG A 115 3.67 -1.26 17.51
N SER A 116 3.98 -2.42 18.08
CA SER A 116 4.52 -2.56 19.43
C SER A 116 5.66 -3.56 19.45
N THR A 117 6.85 -3.15 19.88
CA THR A 117 7.97 -4.08 20.10
C THR A 117 7.84 -4.74 21.48
N ILE A 118 7.92 -6.06 21.56
CA ILE A 118 7.86 -6.77 22.85
C ILE A 118 9.25 -6.81 23.47
N ASN A 119 10.25 -7.21 22.69
CA ASN A 119 11.66 -7.24 23.03
C ASN A 119 12.50 -6.96 21.75
N SER A 120 13.81 -7.20 21.79
CA SER A 120 14.68 -6.97 20.63
C SER A 120 14.46 -7.93 19.46
N LYS A 121 13.68 -9.01 19.65
CA LYS A 121 13.44 -10.05 18.64
C LYS A 121 12.01 -10.08 18.11
N TYR A 122 11.02 -9.68 18.92
CA TYR A 122 9.60 -9.85 18.60
C TYR A 122 8.83 -8.53 18.66
N GLY A 123 7.85 -8.39 17.76
CA GLY A 123 6.89 -7.30 17.77
C GLY A 123 5.49 -7.76 17.36
N LEU A 124 4.51 -6.92 17.68
CA LEU A 124 3.11 -7.07 17.29
C LEU A 124 2.64 -5.82 16.54
N CYS A 125 1.60 -5.99 15.74
CA CYS A 125 0.98 -4.92 14.98
C CYS A 125 -0.54 -5.10 14.97
N LEU A 126 -1.29 -4.04 15.28
CA LEU A 126 -2.68 -3.95 14.83
C LEU A 126 -2.68 -3.23 13.49
N LEU A 127 -3.46 -3.70 12.53
CA LEU A 127 -3.48 -3.14 11.19
C LEU A 127 -4.90 -2.90 10.69
N THR A 128 -5.06 -1.86 9.88
CA THR A 128 -6.30 -1.57 9.19
C THR A 128 -6.02 -0.85 7.87
N ASP A 129 -6.80 -1.20 6.86
CA ASP A 129 -6.70 -0.62 5.52
C ASP A 129 -8.07 -0.10 5.08
N ILE A 130 -8.09 1.06 4.42
CA ILE A 130 -9.30 1.74 3.95
C ILE A 130 -9.11 2.11 2.49
N TYR A 131 -10.07 1.71 1.65
CA TYR A 131 -10.16 2.02 0.24
C TYR A 131 -11.52 2.66 -0.08
N PRO A 132 -11.63 4.00 -0.05
CA PRO A 132 -12.79 4.71 -0.58
C PRO A 132 -12.77 4.71 -2.11
N GLN A 133 -13.81 4.13 -2.72
CA GLN A 133 -14.07 4.26 -4.15
C GLN A 133 -14.80 5.56 -4.46
N ILE A 134 -14.57 6.08 -5.67
CA ILE A 134 -15.23 7.29 -6.18
C ILE A 134 -16.75 7.11 -6.25
N GLU A 135 -17.23 5.89 -6.51
CA GLU A 135 -18.67 5.54 -6.52
C GLU A 135 -19.32 5.56 -5.13
N GLY A 136 -18.60 5.96 -4.07
CA GLY A 136 -19.11 6.10 -2.71
C GLY A 136 -19.05 4.83 -1.87
N LYS A 137 -18.60 3.70 -2.43
CA LYS A 137 -18.33 2.48 -1.65
C LYS A 137 -17.03 2.61 -0.88
N ILE A 138 -17.04 2.24 0.39
CA ILE A 138 -15.84 2.20 1.23
C ILE A 138 -15.55 0.75 1.57
N TYR A 139 -14.35 0.31 1.22
CA TYR A 139 -13.84 -1.00 1.62
C TYR A 139 -12.89 -0.83 2.79
N PHE A 140 -13.05 -1.71 3.78
CA PHE A 140 -12.30 -1.68 5.03
C PHE A 140 -11.75 -3.07 5.35
N SER A 141 -10.59 -3.11 6.00
CA SER A 141 -10.02 -4.32 6.58
C SER A 141 -9.49 -4.06 7.99
N ALA A 142 -9.40 -5.13 8.77
CA ALA A 142 -8.75 -5.15 10.07
C ALA A 142 -7.87 -6.39 10.18
N GLY A 143 -6.84 -6.35 11.02
CA GLY A 143 -5.98 -7.51 11.22
C GLY A 143 -4.96 -7.36 12.34
N LEU A 144 -4.16 -8.42 12.46
CA LEU A 144 -3.09 -8.57 13.43
C LEU A 144 -1.82 -9.01 12.73
N GLY A 145 -0.70 -8.45 13.16
CA GLY A 145 0.62 -8.75 12.62
C GLY A 145 1.58 -9.19 13.71
N PHE A 146 2.39 -10.18 13.40
CA PHE A 146 3.55 -10.58 14.17
C PHE A 146 4.83 -10.19 13.42
N ARG A 147 5.86 -9.77 14.16
CA ARG A 147 7.15 -9.34 13.63
C ARG A 147 8.27 -10.12 14.31
N TYR A 148 9.20 -10.63 13.51
CA TYR A 148 10.46 -11.19 13.99
C TYR A 148 11.63 -10.41 13.41
N PHE A 149 12.43 -9.77 14.26
CA PHE A 149 13.53 -8.88 13.85
C PHE A 149 14.78 -9.70 13.54
N LEU A 150 15.21 -9.66 12.28
CA LEU A 150 16.47 -10.24 11.79
C LEU A 150 17.46 -9.10 11.48
N PRO A 151 18.77 -9.39 11.39
CA PRO A 151 19.77 -8.40 10.98
C PRO A 151 19.53 -7.80 9.59
N VAL A 152 18.84 -8.53 8.70
CA VAL A 152 18.59 -8.15 7.30
C VAL A 152 17.23 -7.50 7.06
N GLY A 153 16.43 -7.28 8.11
CA GLY A 153 15.06 -6.81 8.03
C GLY A 153 14.14 -7.60 8.95
N ASN A 154 12.85 -7.33 8.93
CA ASN A 154 11.91 -8.08 9.76
C ASN A 154 11.09 -9.09 8.95
N LEU A 155 10.87 -10.26 9.52
CA LEU A 155 9.88 -11.20 9.02
C LEU A 155 8.52 -10.79 9.56
N ARG A 156 7.57 -10.55 8.66
CA ARG A 156 6.19 -10.17 8.94
C ARG A 156 5.28 -11.36 8.70
N VAL A 157 4.43 -11.65 9.67
CA VAL A 157 3.28 -12.55 9.50
C VAL A 157 2.03 -11.75 9.81
N ASP A 158 1.31 -11.33 8.78
CA ASP A 158 0.10 -10.52 8.90
C ASP A 158 -1.13 -11.35 8.58
N TRP A 159 -2.09 -11.38 9.49
CA TRP A 159 -3.43 -11.89 9.26
C TRP A 159 -4.39 -10.72 9.17
N ALA A 160 -5.20 -10.66 8.11
CA ALA A 160 -6.16 -9.59 7.90
C ALA A 160 -7.46 -10.12 7.32
N PHE A 161 -8.57 -9.52 7.70
CA PHE A 161 -9.91 -9.89 7.24
C PHE A 161 -10.71 -8.66 6.83
N ASN A 162 -11.66 -8.88 5.94
CA ASN A 162 -12.70 -7.94 5.53
C ASN A 162 -13.90 -8.14 6.47
N PRO A 163 -14.23 -7.19 7.36
CA PRO A 163 -15.34 -7.33 8.29
C PRO A 163 -16.71 -7.46 7.62
N ASN A 164 -16.88 -6.92 6.41
CA ASN A 164 -18.14 -7.04 5.65
C ASN A 164 -18.42 -8.47 5.18
N ARG A 165 -17.43 -9.36 5.27
CA ARG A 165 -17.54 -10.79 4.95
C ARG A 165 -17.50 -11.68 6.20
N PHE A 166 -17.50 -11.08 7.38
CA PHE A 166 -17.47 -11.80 8.64
C PHE A 166 -18.79 -12.57 8.80
N GLY A 167 -18.74 -13.90 8.69
CA GLY A 167 -19.92 -14.79 8.69
C GLY A 167 -20.13 -15.56 7.38
N ASP A 168 -19.45 -15.20 6.30
CA ASP A 168 -19.39 -16.01 5.09
C ASP A 168 -18.82 -17.40 5.43
N ARG A 169 -19.52 -18.47 5.06
CA ARG A 169 -19.03 -19.83 5.31
C ARG A 169 -17.65 -20.03 4.66
N GLY A 170 -16.67 -20.41 5.46
CA GLY A 170 -15.31 -20.69 5.01
C GLY A 170 -14.42 -19.45 4.81
N TYR A 171 -14.87 -18.24 5.16
CA TYR A 171 -14.01 -17.06 5.15
C TYR A 171 -13.42 -16.80 6.54
N PHE A 172 -12.10 -16.86 6.64
CA PHE A 172 -11.35 -16.63 7.88
C PHE A 172 -10.32 -15.50 7.75
N GLY A 173 -10.39 -14.69 6.69
CA GLY A 173 -9.34 -13.73 6.35
C GLY A 173 -8.19 -14.36 5.56
N ASN A 174 -7.17 -13.54 5.30
CA ASN A 174 -6.00 -13.88 4.51
C ASN A 174 -4.73 -13.77 5.38
N LEU A 175 -3.79 -14.67 5.15
CA LEU A 175 -2.47 -14.67 5.77
C LEU A 175 -1.42 -14.21 4.77
N TYR A 176 -0.50 -13.34 5.22
CA TYR A 176 0.58 -12.78 4.43
C TYR A 176 1.90 -12.99 5.17
N ILE A 177 2.94 -13.39 4.44
CA ILE A 177 4.29 -13.60 4.98
C ILE A 177 5.28 -12.82 4.10
N ASN A 178 5.99 -11.87 4.69
CA ASN A 178 6.88 -10.97 3.96
C ASN A 178 8.17 -10.67 4.73
N LEU A 179 9.20 -10.25 4.01
CA LEU A 179 10.46 -9.76 4.58
C LEU A 179 10.59 -8.24 4.33
N GLY A 180 10.82 -7.48 5.39
CA GLY A 180 10.88 -6.02 5.37
C GLY A 180 9.52 -5.37 5.64
N GLU A 181 9.54 -4.05 5.89
CA GLU A 181 8.31 -3.28 6.13
C GLU A 181 7.58 -2.94 4.83
N MET A 182 6.24 -3.06 4.87
CA MET A 182 5.34 -2.70 3.77
C MET A 182 5.39 -1.20 3.43
N PHE A 183 5.64 -0.40 4.47
CA PHE A 183 6.01 1.00 4.41
C PHE A 183 6.79 1.34 5.67
#